data_AF-A0A934BIM7-F1
#
_entry.id   AF-A0A934BIM7-F1
#
_cell.length_a   1.000
_cell.length_b   1.000
_cell.length_c   1.000
_cell.angle_alpha   90.00
_cell.angle_beta   90.00
_cell.angle_gamma   90.00
#
_symmetry.space_group_name_H-M   'P 1'
#
loop_
_entity.id
_entity.type
_entity.pdbx_description
1 polymer ?
#
loop_
_entity_poly.entity_id
_entity_poly.type
_entity_poly.pdbx_seq_one_letter_code
_entity_poly.pdbx_strand_id
1 'polypeptide(L)'
;MKIPRRKPLTAKVGIFGVGHYNYWPQFPGLLDEMHRKLDHLVKKVEANGVTVTNFGMVDNALGSSELLPKLKAADLDLVFVDMVTYATSSTVGAILRGLDVPLVLVALQPLKAMDYERASTYMQLCNDDFCSVPEFQGVAIRLGRKAPDVILGTLDDDPVADAELADWCSIAKALHDLRRARIGHMGHVLEAMLDMHTDPTAVTAAFGSHVVQCEPDDILRHYRDEHAAEIEAKKREILAFFDTPDPKSDPITTKLTDKDLHVAAKAAVALEKFIADKKLDGLAYYYEAEAGTPMREVVTNLIVGNSLLTGAGFPMCGEFDIKTCIAMLIMDRLDIGGSFAEFHPVDFQRGSVLVGHDGPHHVNIADKKPVLRSLLKYHGKPGSGASVEFNIKEGPITMLSIGVKADGKFKFVVAEGESVRGPIPPTGNTNTHGVFKPDVRTFLKRWVAEGPTHHFALGIGHKAATIAKLADVLGIECAVIER
;
A
#
# COMPACT_ATOMS: atom_id res chain seq x y z
N MET A 1 15.20 13.58 7.73
CA MET A 1 15.74 13.18 6.42
C MET A 1 14.85 12.07 5.89
N LYS A 2 14.40 12.09 4.63
CA LYS A 2 13.61 10.98 4.06
C LYS A 2 14.56 10.03 3.34
N ILE A 3 14.41 8.72 3.57
CA ILE A 3 15.08 7.67 2.80
C ILE A 3 14.42 7.62 1.41
N PRO A 4 15.19 7.68 0.31
CA PRO A 4 14.64 7.54 -1.03
C PRO A 4 14.09 6.13 -1.26
N ARG A 5 13.01 6.01 -2.02
CA ARG A 5 12.41 4.71 -2.35
C ARG A 5 13.32 3.91 -3.28
N ARG A 6 13.42 2.59 -3.08
CA ARG A 6 14.15 1.67 -3.98
C ARG A 6 13.45 1.52 -5.32
N LYS A 7 12.11 1.55 -5.30
CA LYS A 7 11.25 1.43 -6.48
C LYS A 7 10.31 2.64 -6.54
N PRO A 8 10.32 3.43 -7.63
CA PRO A 8 9.34 4.49 -7.84
C PRO A 8 7.91 3.94 -7.83
N LEU A 9 6.97 4.73 -7.31
CA LEU A 9 5.55 4.43 -7.45
C LEU A 9 5.11 4.65 -8.89
N THR A 10 4.46 3.66 -9.49
CA THR A 10 3.85 3.78 -10.81
C THR A 10 2.75 2.73 -10.99
N ALA A 11 1.94 2.92 -12.03
CA ALA A 11 0.94 1.97 -12.51
C ALA A 11 0.71 2.20 -14.01
N LYS A 12 0.16 1.20 -14.70
CA LYS A 12 -0.28 1.30 -16.08
C LYS A 12 -1.79 1.53 -16.10
N VAL A 13 -2.21 2.70 -16.54
CA VAL A 13 -3.63 3.09 -16.59
C VAL A 13 -4.07 3.25 -18.04
N GLY A 14 -5.13 2.56 -18.43
CA GLY A 14 -5.77 2.77 -19.72
C GLY A 14 -6.86 3.83 -19.63
N ILE A 15 -7.00 4.65 -20.66
CA ILE A 15 -8.13 5.59 -20.77
C ILE A 15 -8.71 5.46 -22.18
N PHE A 16 -10.03 5.39 -22.27
CA PHE A 16 -10.74 5.57 -23.54
C PHE A 16 -12.03 6.36 -23.31
N GLY A 17 -12.39 7.17 -24.30
CA GLY A 17 -13.65 7.90 -24.30
C GLY A 17 -14.79 7.09 -24.88
N VAL A 18 -16.02 7.38 -24.47
CA VAL A 18 -17.24 6.86 -25.11
C VAL A 18 -18.14 7.97 -25.63
N GLY A 19 -18.64 7.79 -26.84
CA GLY A 19 -19.60 8.72 -27.44
C GLY A 19 -20.69 8.02 -28.25
N HIS A 20 -21.48 8.80 -28.99
CA HIS A 20 -22.52 8.29 -29.86
C HIS A 20 -22.32 8.75 -31.30
N TYR A 21 -22.00 7.81 -32.19
CA TYR A 21 -21.57 8.12 -33.56
C TYR A 21 -22.59 8.92 -34.39
N ASN A 22 -23.88 8.84 -34.06
CA ASN A 22 -24.93 9.60 -34.73
C ASN A 22 -24.79 11.12 -34.51
N TYR A 23 -24.12 11.57 -33.44
CA TYR A 23 -23.95 12.99 -33.16
C TYR A 23 -22.94 13.67 -34.08
N TRP A 24 -21.90 12.96 -34.53
CA TRP A 24 -20.80 13.56 -35.31
C TRP A 24 -21.24 14.25 -36.60
N PRO A 25 -22.10 13.66 -37.46
CA PRO A 25 -22.60 14.37 -38.65
C PRO A 25 -23.69 15.39 -38.33
N GLN A 26 -24.35 15.30 -37.17
CA GLN A 26 -25.44 16.20 -36.77
C GLN A 26 -24.94 17.53 -36.21
N PHE A 27 -23.81 17.51 -35.51
CA PHE A 27 -23.28 18.65 -34.75
C PHE A 27 -21.82 18.92 -35.12
N PRO A 28 -21.56 19.82 -36.11
CA PRO A 28 -20.20 20.17 -36.52
C PRO A 28 -19.33 20.63 -35.34
N GLY A 29 -18.11 20.09 -35.25
CA GLY A 29 -17.14 20.40 -34.19
C GLY A 29 -17.30 19.62 -32.88
N LEU A 30 -18.41 18.90 -32.68
CA LEU A 30 -18.65 18.17 -31.42
C LEU A 30 -17.62 17.07 -31.20
N LEU A 31 -17.28 16.30 -32.23
CA LEU A 31 -16.28 15.22 -32.15
C LEU A 31 -14.91 15.76 -31.69
N ASP A 32 -14.49 16.91 -32.23
CA ASP A 32 -13.23 17.54 -31.84
C ASP A 32 -13.26 18.00 -30.37
N GLU A 33 -14.40 18.52 -29.91
CA GLU A 33 -14.61 18.87 -28.51
C GLU A 33 -14.56 17.64 -27.59
N MET A 34 -15.10 16.49 -28.02
CA MET A 34 -15.02 15.24 -27.25
C MET A 34 -13.58 14.74 -27.11
N HIS A 35 -12.79 14.81 -28.19
CA HIS A 35 -11.36 14.50 -28.13
C HIS A 35 -10.61 15.48 -27.20
N ARG A 36 -10.95 16.77 -27.22
CA ARG A 36 -10.37 17.76 -26.30
C ARG A 36 -10.66 17.43 -24.83
N LYS A 37 -11.89 16.99 -24.51
CA LYS A 37 -12.26 16.54 -23.17
C LYS A 37 -11.45 15.32 -22.73
N LEU A 38 -11.34 14.32 -23.60
CA LEU A 38 -10.55 13.11 -23.35
C LEU A 38 -9.08 13.43 -23.09
N ASP A 39 -8.46 14.28 -23.91
CA ASP A 39 -7.08 14.72 -23.72
C ASP A 39 -6.89 15.50 -22.41
N HIS A 40 -7.92 16.18 -21.93
CA HIS A 40 -7.88 16.85 -20.63
C HIS A 40 -7.87 15.82 -19.48
N LEU A 41 -8.75 14.82 -19.51
CA LEU A 41 -8.75 13.77 -18.51
C LEU A 41 -7.40 13.03 -18.48
N VAL A 42 -6.82 12.73 -19.66
CA VAL A 42 -5.50 12.10 -19.77
C VAL A 42 -4.45 12.90 -18.99
N LYS A 43 -4.38 14.23 -19.17
CA LYS A 43 -3.42 15.08 -18.44
C LYS A 43 -3.64 15.06 -16.94
N LYS A 44 -4.90 15.06 -16.47
CA LYS A 44 -5.23 14.95 -15.04
C LYS A 44 -4.75 13.63 -14.46
N VAL A 45 -4.95 12.52 -15.17
CA VAL A 45 -4.50 11.20 -14.72
C VAL A 45 -2.97 11.11 -14.74
N GLU A 46 -2.30 11.59 -15.79
CA GLU A 46 -0.83 11.62 -15.88
C GLU A 46 -0.18 12.41 -14.73
N ALA A 47 -0.80 13.51 -14.29
CA ALA A 47 -0.33 14.32 -13.17
C ALA A 47 -0.24 13.55 -11.83
N ASN A 48 -0.88 12.39 -11.74
CA ASN A 48 -0.84 11.51 -10.57
C ASN A 48 0.34 10.52 -10.59
N GLY A 49 1.28 10.62 -11.53
CA GLY A 49 2.48 9.79 -11.55
C GLY A 49 2.22 8.33 -11.94
N VAL A 50 1.32 8.12 -12.90
CA VAL A 50 1.04 6.83 -13.54
C VAL A 50 1.39 6.91 -15.02
N THR A 51 1.65 5.76 -15.65
CA THR A 51 1.83 5.67 -17.11
C THR A 51 0.46 5.48 -17.76
N VAL A 52 0.03 6.47 -18.55
CA VAL A 52 -1.25 6.44 -19.23
C VAL A 52 -1.09 5.92 -20.65
N THR A 53 -2.01 5.05 -21.08
CA THR A 53 -2.22 4.72 -22.50
C THR A 53 -3.62 5.23 -22.88
N ASN A 54 -3.66 6.26 -23.72
CA ASN A 54 -4.90 6.74 -24.33
C ASN A 54 -5.24 5.86 -25.54
N PHE A 55 -6.37 5.15 -25.47
CA PHE A 55 -6.86 4.27 -26.52
C PHE A 55 -7.81 4.97 -27.51
N GLY A 56 -7.98 6.29 -27.38
CA GLY A 56 -8.90 7.09 -28.17
C GLY A 56 -10.35 6.92 -27.72
N MET A 57 -11.28 7.18 -28.64
CA MET A 57 -12.71 7.11 -28.36
C MET A 57 -13.36 5.91 -29.07
N VAL A 58 -14.37 5.34 -28.43
CA VAL A 58 -15.25 4.31 -29.00
C VAL A 58 -16.68 4.83 -29.00
N ASP A 59 -17.37 4.74 -30.13
CA ASP A 59 -18.71 5.33 -30.28
C ASP A 59 -19.79 4.34 -30.77
N ASN A 60 -19.40 3.07 -30.93
CA ASN A 60 -20.28 1.97 -31.34
C ASN A 60 -19.77 0.59 -30.87
N ALA A 61 -20.57 -0.45 -31.07
CA ALA A 61 -20.28 -1.81 -30.60
C ALA A 61 -19.09 -2.50 -31.32
N LEU A 62 -18.85 -2.16 -32.60
CA LEU A 62 -17.74 -2.74 -33.37
C LEU A 62 -16.41 -2.22 -32.80
N GLY A 63 -16.29 -0.91 -32.59
CA GLY A 63 -15.10 -0.31 -31.98
C GLY A 63 -14.82 -0.89 -30.58
N SER A 64 -15.86 -1.20 -29.79
CA SER A 64 -15.73 -1.87 -28.49
C SER A 64 -15.05 -3.24 -28.62
N SER A 65 -15.47 -4.01 -29.61
CA SER A 65 -14.96 -5.36 -29.88
C SER A 65 -13.52 -5.34 -30.39
N GLU A 66 -13.16 -4.32 -31.18
CA GLU A 66 -11.79 -4.09 -31.68
C GLU A 66 -10.84 -3.56 -30.60
N LEU A 67 -11.36 -2.78 -29.64
CA LEU A 67 -10.58 -2.22 -28.55
C LEU A 67 -10.24 -3.26 -27.48
N LEU A 68 -11.15 -4.20 -27.19
CA LEU A 68 -10.96 -5.19 -26.11
C LEU A 68 -9.62 -5.96 -26.18
N PRO A 69 -9.18 -6.52 -27.34
CA PRO A 69 -7.88 -7.17 -27.43
C PRO A 69 -6.70 -6.24 -27.12
N LYS A 70 -6.80 -4.96 -27.49
CA LYS A 70 -5.75 -3.95 -27.23
C LYS A 70 -5.66 -3.64 -25.73
N LEU A 71 -6.81 -3.49 -25.06
CA LEU A 71 -6.87 -3.31 -23.61
C LEU A 71 -6.23 -4.50 -22.86
N LYS A 72 -6.55 -5.73 -23.30
CA LYS A 72 -5.95 -6.95 -22.72
C LYS A 72 -4.45 -7.02 -22.95
N ALA A 73 -3.98 -6.68 -24.14
CA ALA A 73 -2.56 -6.73 -24.49
C ALA A 73 -1.71 -5.70 -23.74
N ALA A 74 -2.30 -4.61 -23.27
CA ALA A 74 -1.59 -3.51 -22.62
C ALA A 74 -1.16 -3.79 -21.16
N ASP A 75 -1.56 -4.93 -20.57
CA ASP A 75 -1.19 -5.32 -19.19
C ASP A 75 -1.53 -4.22 -18.16
N LEU A 76 -2.75 -3.69 -18.24
CA LEU A 76 -3.20 -2.56 -17.43
C LEU A 76 -3.46 -2.98 -15.97
N ASP A 77 -3.37 -2.02 -15.06
CA ASP A 77 -3.69 -2.15 -13.64
C ASP A 77 -5.06 -1.53 -13.31
N LEU A 78 -5.50 -0.57 -14.12
CA LEU A 78 -6.79 0.13 -14.02
C LEU A 78 -7.20 0.66 -15.40
N VAL A 79 -8.50 0.80 -15.65
CA VAL A 79 -9.02 1.50 -16.83
C VAL A 79 -10.05 2.55 -16.43
N PHE A 80 -9.83 3.80 -16.87
CA PHE A 80 -10.85 4.85 -16.84
C PHE A 80 -11.64 4.84 -18.15
N VAL A 81 -12.96 4.91 -18.04
CA VAL A 81 -13.88 5.08 -19.16
C VAL A 81 -14.41 6.52 -19.08
N ASP A 82 -13.95 7.36 -19.99
CA ASP A 82 -14.34 8.77 -20.03
C ASP A 82 -15.68 8.94 -20.74
N MET A 83 -16.67 9.39 -20.00
CA MET A 83 -18.03 9.58 -20.46
C MET A 83 -18.15 10.95 -21.15
N VAL A 84 -17.46 11.13 -22.28
CA VAL A 84 -17.35 12.46 -22.92
C VAL A 84 -18.69 13.03 -23.39
N THR A 85 -19.70 12.18 -23.66
CA THR A 85 -21.10 12.56 -23.91
C THR A 85 -21.99 11.32 -23.72
N TYR A 86 -23.25 11.36 -24.19
CA TYR A 86 -24.09 10.17 -24.26
C TYR A 86 -23.47 9.10 -25.18
N ALA A 87 -23.54 7.85 -24.76
CA ALA A 87 -23.14 6.66 -25.48
C ALA A 87 -24.09 5.52 -25.13
N THR A 88 -24.42 4.67 -26.11
CA THR A 88 -25.24 3.48 -25.84
C THR A 88 -24.45 2.43 -25.07
N SER A 89 -25.08 1.64 -24.20
CA SER A 89 -24.41 0.56 -23.46
C SER A 89 -23.77 -0.51 -24.36
N SER A 90 -24.24 -0.67 -25.60
CA SER A 90 -23.59 -1.52 -26.59
C SER A 90 -22.14 -1.11 -26.92
N THR A 91 -21.77 0.15 -26.68
CA THR A 91 -20.41 0.69 -26.88
C THR A 91 -19.41 0.16 -25.86
N VAL A 92 -19.87 -0.35 -24.70
CA VAL A 92 -18.99 -0.90 -23.65
C VAL A 92 -19.27 -2.35 -23.28
N GLY A 93 -20.37 -2.95 -23.76
CA GLY A 93 -20.79 -4.29 -23.34
C GLY A 93 -19.73 -5.39 -23.55
N ALA A 94 -18.96 -5.33 -24.64
CA ALA A 94 -17.88 -6.29 -24.88
C ALA A 94 -16.74 -6.13 -23.86
N ILE A 95 -16.41 -4.89 -23.52
CA ILE A 95 -15.35 -4.54 -22.56
C ILE A 95 -15.77 -4.93 -21.13
N LEU A 96 -16.98 -4.54 -20.69
CA LEU A 96 -17.52 -4.88 -19.36
C LEU A 96 -17.50 -6.39 -19.10
N ARG A 97 -17.89 -7.18 -20.09
CA ARG A 97 -17.89 -8.65 -20.00
C ARG A 97 -16.48 -9.25 -20.09
N GLY A 98 -15.63 -8.66 -20.92
CA GLY A 98 -14.40 -9.29 -21.40
C GLY A 98 -13.13 -8.92 -20.65
N LEU A 99 -13.11 -7.82 -19.89
CA LEU A 99 -11.93 -7.28 -19.23
C LEU A 99 -12.00 -7.51 -17.72
N ASP A 100 -10.94 -8.11 -17.15
CA ASP A 100 -10.86 -8.43 -15.71
C ASP A 100 -10.12 -7.36 -14.89
N VAL A 101 -9.58 -6.35 -15.55
CA VAL A 101 -8.97 -5.17 -14.91
C VAL A 101 -10.10 -4.27 -14.40
N PRO A 102 -9.94 -3.61 -13.23
CA PRO A 102 -10.96 -2.72 -12.69
C PRO A 102 -11.28 -1.57 -13.65
N LEU A 103 -12.58 -1.26 -13.77
CA LEU A 103 -13.10 -0.17 -14.59
C LEU A 103 -13.68 0.91 -13.68
N VAL A 104 -13.40 2.17 -14.00
CA VAL A 104 -13.96 3.34 -13.33
C VAL A 104 -14.58 4.25 -14.39
N LEU A 105 -15.85 4.59 -14.23
CA LEU A 105 -16.53 5.52 -15.14
C LEU A 105 -16.25 6.95 -14.67
N VAL A 106 -15.89 7.83 -15.60
CA VAL A 106 -15.54 9.21 -15.30
C VAL A 106 -16.50 10.11 -16.07
N ALA A 107 -17.38 10.83 -15.35
CA ALA A 107 -18.35 11.74 -15.93
C ALA A 107 -18.05 13.16 -15.45
N LEU A 108 -17.20 13.86 -16.19
CA LEU A 108 -16.73 15.20 -15.85
C LEU A 108 -17.21 16.22 -16.87
N GLN A 109 -18.35 16.85 -16.58
CA GLN A 109 -18.90 17.86 -17.49
C GLN A 109 -18.10 19.17 -17.42
N PRO A 110 -17.90 19.90 -18.54
CA PRO A 110 -17.11 21.13 -18.53
C PRO A 110 -17.73 22.27 -17.72
N LEU A 111 -19.05 22.46 -17.78
CA LEU A 111 -19.72 23.59 -17.14
C LEU A 111 -20.21 23.22 -15.73
N LYS A 112 -20.06 24.15 -14.78
CA LYS A 112 -20.68 24.04 -13.45
C LYS A 112 -22.21 24.09 -13.50
N ALA A 113 -22.74 24.83 -14.47
CA ALA A 113 -24.15 24.88 -14.81
C ALA A 113 -24.29 25.28 -16.28
N MET A 114 -25.30 24.76 -16.98
CA MET A 114 -25.64 25.25 -18.31
C MET A 114 -26.23 26.67 -18.23
N ASP A 115 -25.95 27.48 -19.24
CA ASP A 115 -26.67 28.74 -19.46
C ASP A 115 -28.04 28.42 -20.04
N TYR A 116 -29.07 28.27 -19.20
CA TYR A 116 -30.40 27.85 -19.64
C TYR A 116 -31.08 28.81 -20.64
N GLU A 117 -30.71 30.10 -20.64
CA GLU A 117 -31.28 31.08 -21.58
C GLU A 117 -30.64 30.97 -22.97
N ARG A 118 -29.37 30.55 -23.03
CA ARG A 118 -28.59 30.44 -24.27
C ARG A 118 -28.24 29.00 -24.65
N ALA A 119 -28.76 28.03 -23.91
CA ALA A 119 -28.48 26.63 -24.12
C ALA A 119 -28.86 26.22 -25.54
N SER A 120 -28.01 25.42 -26.15
CA SER A 120 -28.28 24.74 -27.41
C SER A 120 -28.10 23.24 -27.20
N THR A 121 -28.62 22.42 -28.11
CA THR A 121 -28.35 20.98 -28.09
C THR A 121 -26.84 20.71 -28.14
N TYR A 122 -26.06 21.51 -28.87
CA TYR A 122 -24.59 21.38 -28.86
C TYR A 122 -24.02 21.56 -27.44
N MET A 123 -24.43 22.63 -26.74
CA MET A 123 -24.00 22.89 -25.37
C MET A 123 -24.43 21.73 -24.44
N GLN A 124 -25.65 21.23 -24.61
CA GLN A 124 -26.15 20.10 -23.83
C GLN A 124 -25.28 18.85 -24.06
N LEU A 125 -25.02 18.49 -25.32
CA LEU A 125 -24.20 17.32 -25.67
C LEU A 125 -22.76 17.40 -25.16
N CYS A 126 -22.20 18.61 -25.04
CA CYS A 126 -20.89 18.81 -24.41
C CYS A 126 -20.90 18.58 -22.89
N ASN A 127 -22.07 18.56 -22.24
CA ASN A 127 -22.24 18.41 -20.78
C ASN A 127 -23.08 17.18 -20.39
N ASP A 128 -23.52 16.36 -21.35
CA ASP A 128 -24.35 15.15 -21.11
C ASP A 128 -23.50 13.92 -20.70
N ASP A 129 -22.43 14.14 -19.94
CA ASP A 129 -21.46 13.12 -19.53
C ASP A 129 -22.09 12.02 -18.66
N PHE A 130 -22.99 12.39 -17.75
CA PHE A 130 -23.59 11.44 -16.81
C PHE A 130 -24.66 10.54 -17.44
N CYS A 131 -25.24 10.93 -18.57
CA CYS A 131 -26.44 10.32 -19.13
C CYS A 131 -26.32 8.79 -19.32
N SER A 132 -25.17 8.31 -19.79
CA SER A 132 -24.95 6.89 -20.06
C SER A 132 -24.54 6.07 -18.84
N VAL A 133 -24.11 6.71 -17.74
CA VAL A 133 -23.63 6.03 -16.53
C VAL A 133 -24.66 5.03 -15.97
N PRO A 134 -25.94 5.39 -15.72
CA PRO A 134 -26.93 4.43 -15.22
C PRO A 134 -27.20 3.28 -16.20
N GLU A 135 -27.15 3.54 -17.51
CA GLU A 135 -27.31 2.50 -18.54
C GLU A 135 -26.15 1.48 -18.46
N PHE A 136 -24.92 1.97 -18.33
CA PHE A 136 -23.71 1.13 -18.27
C PHE A 136 -23.66 0.31 -16.99
N GLN A 137 -23.97 0.93 -15.84
CA GLN A 137 -24.04 0.22 -14.56
C GLN A 137 -25.11 -0.88 -14.58
N GLY A 138 -26.32 -0.56 -15.07
CA GLY A 138 -27.40 -1.53 -15.18
C GLY A 138 -27.02 -2.73 -16.05
N VAL A 139 -26.32 -2.50 -17.16
CA VAL A 139 -25.82 -3.58 -18.03
C VAL A 139 -24.69 -4.38 -17.37
N ALA A 140 -23.74 -3.74 -16.68
CA ALA A 140 -22.69 -4.44 -15.95
C ALA A 140 -23.26 -5.46 -14.95
N ILE A 141 -24.26 -5.03 -14.16
CA ILE A 141 -24.96 -5.89 -13.20
C ILE A 141 -25.66 -7.06 -13.92
N ARG A 142 -26.36 -6.79 -15.02
CA ARG A 142 -27.04 -7.82 -15.83
C ARG A 142 -26.06 -8.81 -16.49
N LEU A 143 -24.81 -8.41 -16.69
CA LEU A 143 -23.73 -9.27 -17.17
C LEU A 143 -23.03 -10.06 -16.05
N GLY A 144 -23.51 -9.96 -14.81
CA GLY A 144 -22.91 -10.63 -13.66
C GLY A 144 -21.59 -10.00 -13.20
N ARG A 145 -21.34 -8.73 -13.57
CA ARG A 145 -20.20 -7.96 -13.11
C ARG A 145 -20.63 -7.02 -11.98
N LYS A 146 -19.69 -6.66 -11.12
CA LYS A 146 -19.92 -5.55 -10.18
C LYS A 146 -20.12 -4.25 -10.97
N ALA A 147 -21.03 -3.39 -10.51
CA ALA A 147 -21.13 -2.05 -11.04
C ALA A 147 -19.79 -1.31 -10.88
N PRO A 148 -19.23 -0.74 -11.95
CA PRO A 148 -18.04 0.11 -11.87
C PRO A 148 -18.28 1.31 -10.95
N ASP A 149 -17.24 1.71 -10.21
CA ASP A 149 -17.25 2.97 -9.48
C ASP A 149 -17.32 4.15 -10.45
N VAL A 150 -17.85 5.28 -9.95
CA VAL A 150 -18.12 6.48 -10.75
C VAL A 150 -17.44 7.67 -10.09
N ILE A 151 -16.69 8.42 -10.90
CA ILE A 151 -16.22 9.76 -10.57
C ILE A 151 -17.15 10.73 -11.28
N LEU A 152 -17.77 11.64 -10.53
CA LEU A 152 -18.77 12.59 -11.02
C LEU A 152 -18.43 13.99 -10.54
N GLY A 153 -18.38 14.95 -11.46
CA GLY A 153 -18.05 16.33 -11.12
C GLY A 153 -17.90 17.23 -12.34
N THR A 154 -17.16 18.32 -12.18
CA THR A 154 -16.77 19.17 -13.31
C THR A 154 -15.37 18.85 -13.81
N LEU A 155 -15.17 19.02 -15.13
CA LEU A 155 -13.86 18.81 -15.76
C LEU A 155 -12.82 19.75 -15.16
N ASP A 156 -13.19 21.00 -14.92
CA ASP A 156 -12.32 22.03 -14.39
C ASP A 156 -12.73 22.46 -12.99
N ASP A 157 -11.74 22.87 -12.18
CA ASP A 157 -11.93 23.44 -10.85
C ASP A 157 -12.81 22.62 -9.89
N ASP A 158 -12.61 21.29 -9.89
CA ASP A 158 -13.30 20.34 -9.01
C ASP A 158 -12.32 19.53 -8.14
N PRO A 159 -12.00 20.02 -6.94
CA PRO A 159 -11.12 19.32 -6.01
C PRO A 159 -11.63 17.94 -5.56
N VAL A 160 -12.94 17.69 -5.65
CA VAL A 160 -13.53 16.40 -5.23
C VAL A 160 -13.24 15.37 -6.31
N ALA A 161 -13.57 15.65 -7.57
CA ALA A 161 -13.26 14.77 -8.69
C ALA A 161 -11.75 14.53 -8.84
N ASP A 162 -10.94 15.57 -8.68
CA ASP A 162 -9.47 15.45 -8.75
C ASP A 162 -8.93 14.55 -7.62
N ALA A 163 -9.51 14.61 -6.42
CA ALA A 163 -9.13 13.74 -5.32
C ALA A 163 -9.55 12.27 -5.57
N GLU A 164 -10.71 12.03 -6.17
CA GLU A 164 -11.14 10.68 -6.54
C GLU A 164 -10.28 10.06 -7.66
N LEU A 165 -9.87 10.85 -8.66
CA LEU A 165 -8.90 10.43 -9.69
C LEU A 165 -7.55 10.06 -9.05
N ALA A 166 -7.08 10.88 -8.12
CA ALA A 166 -5.84 10.62 -7.38
C ALA A 166 -5.93 9.35 -6.52
N ASP A 167 -7.06 9.13 -5.85
CA ASP A 167 -7.33 7.94 -5.04
C ASP A 167 -7.27 6.66 -5.89
N TRP A 168 -7.95 6.65 -7.05
CA TRP A 168 -7.91 5.54 -7.99
C TRP A 168 -6.52 5.31 -8.61
N CYS A 169 -5.78 6.36 -8.92
CA CYS A 169 -4.37 6.24 -9.33
C CYS A 169 -3.50 5.62 -8.22
N SER A 170 -3.83 5.88 -6.95
CA SER A 170 -3.12 5.32 -5.80
C SER A 170 -3.44 3.83 -5.62
N ILE A 171 -4.71 3.44 -5.78
CA ILE A 171 -5.15 2.04 -5.84
C ILE A 171 -4.44 1.31 -7.00
N ALA A 172 -4.35 1.92 -8.18
CA ALA A 172 -3.66 1.34 -9.32
C ALA A 172 -2.17 1.05 -9.03
N LYS A 173 -1.47 1.92 -8.29
CA LYS A 173 -0.08 1.70 -7.85
C LYS A 173 0.04 0.53 -6.88
N ALA A 174 -0.91 0.39 -5.96
CA ALA A 174 -0.95 -0.75 -5.04
C ALA A 174 -1.18 -2.07 -5.79
N LEU A 175 -2.17 -2.11 -6.70
CA LEU A 175 -2.44 -3.27 -7.55
C LEU A 175 -1.25 -3.63 -8.44
N HIS A 176 -0.57 -2.60 -8.99
CA HIS A 176 0.58 -2.78 -9.87
C HIS A 176 1.68 -3.60 -9.19
N ASP A 177 2.06 -3.21 -7.97
CA ASP A 177 3.12 -3.88 -7.24
C ASP A 177 2.64 -5.18 -6.60
N LEU A 178 1.42 -5.25 -6.04
CA LEU A 178 0.89 -6.51 -5.47
C LEU A 178 0.92 -7.66 -6.48
N ARG A 179 0.42 -7.43 -7.71
CA ARG A 179 0.35 -8.46 -8.77
C ARG A 179 1.72 -8.97 -9.21
N ARG A 180 2.78 -8.19 -8.96
CA ARG A 180 4.14 -8.45 -9.47
C ARG A 180 5.15 -8.74 -8.37
N ALA A 181 4.77 -8.51 -7.11
CA ALA A 181 5.66 -8.60 -5.97
C ALA A 181 6.20 -10.02 -5.79
N ARG A 182 7.50 -10.09 -5.52
CA ARG A 182 8.19 -11.29 -5.08
C ARG A 182 8.50 -11.17 -3.60
N ILE A 183 7.72 -11.82 -2.75
CA ILE A 183 7.85 -11.71 -1.29
C ILE A 183 8.66 -12.90 -0.79
N GLY A 184 9.83 -12.64 -0.22
CA GLY A 184 10.64 -13.65 0.43
C GLY A 184 9.95 -14.16 1.69
N HIS A 185 10.05 -15.46 1.93
CA HIS A 185 9.51 -16.15 3.10
C HIS A 185 10.61 -17.07 3.64
N MET A 186 11.15 -16.72 4.81
CA MET A 186 12.41 -17.29 5.30
C MET A 186 12.31 -17.82 6.73
N GLY A 187 12.60 -19.10 6.91
CA GLY A 187 12.58 -19.78 8.21
C GLY A 187 11.22 -20.38 8.55
N HIS A 188 10.70 -20.14 9.76
CA HIS A 188 9.46 -20.75 10.23
C HIS A 188 8.72 -19.85 11.22
N VAL A 189 7.44 -20.14 11.48
CA VAL A 189 6.67 -19.45 12.53
C VAL A 189 7.28 -19.76 13.91
N LEU A 190 7.36 -18.74 14.77
CA LEU A 190 7.78 -18.90 16.17
C LEU A 190 6.73 -19.73 16.94
N GLU A 191 7.16 -20.90 17.45
CA GLU A 191 6.36 -21.86 18.23
C GLU A 191 4.91 -22.07 17.74
N ALA A 192 4.69 -22.05 16.42
CA ALA A 192 3.36 -22.16 15.82
C ALA A 192 2.35 -21.13 16.34
N MET A 193 2.72 -19.85 16.42
CA MET A 193 1.76 -18.74 16.47
C MET A 193 0.73 -18.88 15.34
N LEU A 194 -0.44 -19.45 15.66
CA LEU A 194 -1.38 -19.99 14.68
C LEU A 194 -1.99 -18.93 13.76
N ASP A 195 -2.00 -17.67 14.19
CA ASP A 195 -2.49 -16.55 13.39
C ASP A 195 -1.45 -16.06 12.35
N MET A 196 -0.18 -16.48 12.45
CA MET A 196 0.88 -16.15 11.49
C MET A 196 0.88 -17.08 10.27
N HIS A 197 0.49 -18.34 10.44
CA HIS A 197 0.48 -19.34 9.37
C HIS A 197 -0.38 -18.92 8.18
N THR A 198 0.17 -19.06 6.97
CA THR A 198 -0.51 -18.70 5.72
C THR A 198 -0.09 -19.64 4.62
N ASP A 199 -1.04 -20.11 3.82
CA ASP A 199 -0.75 -20.86 2.59
C ASP A 199 -0.14 -19.91 1.52
N PRO A 200 1.09 -20.16 1.05
CA PRO A 200 1.68 -19.38 -0.04
C PRO A 200 0.83 -19.37 -1.32
N THR A 201 0.08 -20.45 -1.59
CA THR A 201 -0.81 -20.54 -2.76
C THR A 201 -1.97 -19.56 -2.63
N ALA A 202 -2.56 -19.45 -1.44
CA ALA A 202 -3.61 -18.48 -1.17
C ALA A 202 -3.13 -17.05 -1.43
N VAL A 203 -1.89 -16.70 -1.02
CA VAL A 203 -1.28 -15.38 -1.30
C VAL A 203 -1.24 -15.10 -2.80
N THR A 204 -0.73 -16.05 -3.60
CA THR A 204 -0.68 -15.90 -5.06
C THR A 204 -2.08 -15.80 -5.67
N ALA A 205 -3.06 -16.58 -5.18
CA ALA A 205 -4.42 -16.54 -5.70
C ALA A 205 -5.14 -15.22 -5.42
N ALA A 206 -4.92 -14.61 -4.25
CA ALA A 206 -5.64 -13.40 -3.83
C ALA A 206 -4.96 -12.10 -4.31
N PHE A 207 -3.62 -12.06 -4.29
CA PHE A 207 -2.88 -10.82 -4.54
C PHE A 207 -2.07 -10.85 -5.85
N GLY A 208 -1.92 -12.02 -6.47
CA GLY A 208 -1.01 -12.24 -7.60
C GLY A 208 0.48 -12.30 -7.22
N SER A 209 0.82 -12.01 -5.96
CA SER A 209 2.20 -12.00 -5.48
C SER A 209 2.81 -13.41 -5.48
N HIS A 210 4.08 -13.51 -5.82
CA HIS A 210 4.83 -14.75 -5.77
C HIS A 210 5.59 -14.87 -4.44
N VAL A 211 5.36 -15.95 -3.70
CA VAL A 211 6.07 -16.25 -2.45
C VAL A 211 7.34 -17.02 -2.77
N VAL A 212 8.49 -16.43 -2.46
CA VAL A 212 9.81 -17.04 -2.67
C VAL A 212 10.25 -17.69 -1.37
N GLN A 213 10.36 -19.02 -1.35
CA GLN A 213 10.95 -19.73 -0.21
C GLN A 213 12.46 -19.43 -0.17
N CYS A 214 12.94 -18.96 0.97
CA CYS A 214 14.31 -18.52 1.15
C CYS A 214 14.94 -19.23 2.36
N GLU A 215 16.23 -19.51 2.24
CA GLU A 215 17.00 -20.12 3.33
C GLU A 215 17.82 -19.04 4.06
N PRO A 216 17.94 -19.07 5.40
CA PRO A 216 18.84 -18.18 6.13
C PRO A 216 20.29 -18.19 5.60
N ASP A 217 20.74 -19.32 5.07
CA ASP A 217 22.03 -19.48 4.40
C ASP A 217 22.21 -18.59 3.17
N ASP A 218 21.11 -18.20 2.51
CA ASP A 218 21.16 -17.26 1.39
C ASP A 218 21.66 -15.86 1.81
N ILE A 219 21.50 -15.47 3.08
CA ILE A 219 22.08 -14.25 3.66
C ILE A 219 23.47 -14.54 4.21
N LEU A 220 23.64 -15.67 4.92
CA LEU A 220 24.90 -16.01 5.57
C LEU A 220 26.07 -16.08 4.57
N ARG A 221 25.84 -16.56 3.35
CA ARG A 221 26.88 -16.57 2.30
C ARG A 221 27.46 -15.18 2.03
N HIS A 222 26.62 -14.15 1.95
CA HIS A 222 27.05 -12.76 1.75
C HIS A 222 27.67 -12.17 3.03
N TYR A 223 27.20 -12.61 4.20
CA TYR A 223 27.77 -12.16 5.47
C TYR A 223 29.17 -12.72 5.74
N ARG A 224 29.56 -13.84 5.11
CA ARG A 224 30.91 -14.40 5.24
C ARG A 224 31.96 -13.59 4.48
N ASP A 225 31.55 -12.90 3.43
CA ASP A 225 32.42 -12.04 2.64
C ASP A 225 32.80 -10.76 3.41
N GLU A 226 33.99 -10.20 3.11
CA GLU A 226 34.53 -9.06 3.86
C GLU A 226 33.78 -7.75 3.60
N HIS A 227 33.38 -7.49 2.35
CA HIS A 227 32.64 -6.28 1.91
C HIS A 227 33.09 -4.95 2.54
N ALA A 228 34.39 -4.80 2.84
CA ALA A 228 34.88 -3.77 3.76
C ALA A 228 34.45 -2.34 3.39
N ALA A 229 34.56 -1.97 2.10
CA ALA A 229 34.17 -0.65 1.63
C ALA A 229 32.65 -0.37 1.75
N GLU A 230 31.83 -1.38 1.47
CA GLU A 230 30.36 -1.30 1.54
C GLU A 230 29.89 -1.22 2.99
N ILE A 231 30.54 -1.98 3.89
CA ILE A 231 30.27 -1.93 5.33
C ILE A 231 30.60 -0.54 5.88
N GLU A 232 31.75 0.04 5.55
CA GLU A 232 32.11 1.39 6.00
C GLU A 232 31.18 2.47 5.43
N ALA A 233 30.70 2.30 4.20
CA ALA A 233 29.67 3.18 3.64
C ALA A 233 28.34 3.04 4.41
N LYS A 234 27.91 1.83 4.72
CA LYS A 234 26.69 1.56 5.49
C LYS A 234 26.77 2.10 6.92
N LYS A 235 27.93 2.02 7.58
CA LYS A 235 28.14 2.67 8.88
C LYS A 235 27.93 4.18 8.82
N ARG A 236 28.49 4.84 7.79
CA ARG A 236 28.29 6.29 7.58
C ARG A 236 26.82 6.63 7.33
N GLU A 237 26.12 5.82 6.53
CA GLU A 237 24.68 5.97 6.28
C GLU A 237 23.88 5.85 7.58
N ILE A 238 24.13 4.81 8.38
CA ILE A 238 23.47 4.59 9.68
C ILE A 238 23.69 5.80 10.60
N LEU A 239 24.94 6.24 10.79
CA LEU A 239 25.27 7.36 11.67
C LEU A 239 24.75 8.71 11.15
N ALA A 240 24.59 8.88 9.84
CA ALA A 240 23.98 10.07 9.27
C ALA A 240 22.46 10.11 9.52
N PHE A 241 21.80 8.94 9.46
CA PHE A 241 20.35 8.83 9.56
C PHE A 241 19.82 8.78 11.00
N PHE A 242 20.49 8.06 11.90
CA PHE A 242 20.06 7.85 13.28
C PHE A 242 20.78 8.78 14.28
N ASP A 243 20.15 9.05 15.42
CA ASP A 243 20.81 9.62 16.61
C ASP A 243 21.24 8.50 17.57
N THR A 244 22.35 8.68 18.30
CA THR A 244 22.92 7.66 19.22
C THR A 244 23.10 8.20 20.65
N PRO A 245 22.00 8.59 21.32
CA PRO A 245 22.04 9.19 22.65
C PRO A 245 22.45 8.20 23.73
N ASP A 246 22.91 8.73 24.86
CA ASP A 246 23.20 7.93 26.05
C ASP A 246 21.91 7.28 26.61
N PRO A 247 22.01 6.08 27.23
CA PRO A 247 20.86 5.37 27.79
C PRO A 247 20.24 6.13 28.97
N LYS A 248 18.93 5.94 29.19
CA LYS A 248 18.20 6.59 30.30
C LYS A 248 17.92 5.59 31.43
N SER A 249 16.66 5.23 31.66
CA SER A 249 16.24 4.46 32.84
C SER A 249 16.15 2.95 32.62
N ASP A 250 16.23 2.45 31.39
CA ASP A 250 16.16 1.01 31.11
C ASP A 250 17.55 0.36 31.25
N PRO A 251 17.74 -0.60 32.20
CA PRO A 251 19.02 -1.26 32.44
C PRO A 251 19.49 -2.15 31.28
N ILE A 252 18.64 -2.45 30.29
CA ILE A 252 18.98 -3.26 29.12
C ILE A 252 19.57 -2.40 28.00
N THR A 253 19.39 -1.08 28.04
CA THR A 253 19.84 -0.16 26.99
C THR A 253 21.24 0.38 27.26
N THR A 254 22.08 0.43 26.23
CA THR A 254 23.39 1.11 26.25
C THR A 254 23.55 2.01 25.04
N LYS A 255 24.54 2.92 25.09
CA LYS A 255 24.95 3.68 23.91
C LYS A 255 25.38 2.72 22.80
N LEU A 256 25.11 3.08 21.54
CA LEU A 256 25.57 2.30 20.39
C LEU A 256 27.09 2.09 20.46
N THR A 257 27.52 0.83 20.41
CA THR A 257 28.93 0.46 20.39
C THR A 257 29.46 0.32 18.96
N ASP A 258 30.77 0.52 18.75
CA ASP A 258 31.39 0.32 17.44
C ASP A 258 31.24 -1.13 16.94
N LYS A 259 31.22 -2.09 17.87
CA LYS A 259 30.99 -3.51 17.57
C LYS A 259 29.58 -3.70 17.01
N ASP A 260 28.55 -3.23 17.71
CA ASP A 260 27.15 -3.42 17.29
C ASP A 260 26.86 -2.65 16.01
N LEU A 261 27.44 -1.45 15.83
CA LEU A 261 27.38 -0.70 14.58
C LEU A 261 28.00 -1.50 13.42
N HIS A 262 29.15 -2.13 13.62
CA HIS A 262 29.79 -2.94 12.59
C HIS A 262 28.97 -4.18 12.24
N VAL A 263 28.46 -4.92 13.22
CA VAL A 263 27.61 -6.09 13.01
C VAL A 263 26.33 -5.70 12.27
N ALA A 264 25.64 -4.64 12.71
CA ALA A 264 24.42 -4.15 12.04
C ALA A 264 24.68 -3.71 10.60
N ALA A 265 25.79 -2.98 10.34
CA ALA A 265 26.17 -2.57 8.99
C ALA A 265 26.49 -3.77 8.09
N LYS A 266 27.22 -4.76 8.62
CA LYS A 266 27.58 -5.98 7.89
C LYS A 266 26.33 -6.82 7.56
N ALA A 267 25.43 -6.98 8.52
CA ALA A 267 24.16 -7.68 8.33
C ALA A 267 23.27 -6.97 7.29
N ALA A 268 23.19 -5.64 7.33
CA ALA A 268 22.45 -4.85 6.35
C ALA A 268 23.01 -4.99 4.92
N VAL A 269 24.34 -4.98 4.75
CA VAL A 269 24.98 -5.20 3.44
C VAL A 269 24.70 -6.61 2.90
N ALA A 270 24.82 -7.64 3.75
CA ALA A 270 24.52 -9.02 3.35
C ALA A 270 23.05 -9.19 2.95
N LEU A 271 22.13 -8.59 3.72
CA LEU A 271 20.69 -8.60 3.45
C LEU A 271 20.36 -7.92 2.11
N GLU A 272 20.95 -6.76 1.83
CA GLU A 272 20.73 -6.04 0.56
C GLU A 272 21.20 -6.84 -0.66
N LYS A 273 22.33 -7.55 -0.55
CA LYS A 273 22.83 -8.46 -1.60
C LYS A 273 21.93 -9.67 -1.79
N PHE A 274 21.47 -10.28 -0.71
CA PHE A 274 20.49 -11.37 -0.76
C PHE A 274 19.20 -10.95 -1.48
N ILE A 275 18.64 -9.80 -1.11
CA ILE A 275 17.43 -9.23 -1.72
C ILE A 275 17.63 -9.01 -3.22
N ALA A 276 18.78 -8.46 -3.62
CA ALA A 276 19.11 -8.23 -5.02
C ALA A 276 19.22 -9.54 -5.81
N ASP A 277 19.92 -10.54 -5.26
CA ASP A 277 20.12 -11.85 -5.90
C ASP A 277 18.79 -12.58 -6.13
N LYS A 278 17.90 -12.58 -5.12
CA LYS A 278 16.60 -13.24 -5.18
C LYS A 278 15.53 -12.39 -5.88
N LYS A 279 15.84 -11.13 -6.19
CA LYS A 279 14.94 -10.13 -6.79
C LYS A 279 13.65 -10.02 -5.99
N LEU A 280 13.77 -9.71 -4.70
CA LEU A 280 12.62 -9.58 -3.81
C LEU A 280 12.06 -8.16 -3.82
N ASP A 281 10.79 -8.05 -3.45
CA ASP A 281 10.05 -6.80 -3.21
C ASP A 281 9.56 -6.69 -1.76
N GLY A 282 9.72 -7.75 -0.96
CA GLY A 282 9.44 -7.78 0.48
C GLY A 282 10.04 -9.03 1.13
N LEU A 283 10.11 -9.08 2.46
CA LEU A 283 10.59 -10.26 3.19
C LEU A 283 9.85 -10.44 4.53
N ALA A 284 9.16 -11.56 4.68
CA ALA A 284 8.69 -12.05 5.97
C ALA A 284 9.65 -13.14 6.47
N TYR A 285 10.13 -13.02 7.70
CA TYR A 285 11.16 -13.93 8.21
C TYR A 285 11.06 -14.19 9.70
N TYR A 286 11.49 -15.37 10.09
CA TYR A 286 11.86 -15.68 11.46
C TYR A 286 12.76 -16.92 11.48
N TYR A 287 13.92 -16.79 12.12
CA TYR A 287 14.79 -17.93 12.37
C TYR A 287 15.67 -17.65 13.58
N GLU A 288 15.79 -18.65 14.43
CA GLU A 288 16.61 -18.55 15.63
C GLU A 288 18.08 -18.89 15.37
N ALA A 289 18.36 -20.00 14.70
CA ALA A 289 19.67 -20.63 14.56
C ALA A 289 20.30 -21.16 15.87
N GLU A 290 21.37 -21.95 15.76
CA GLU A 290 22.09 -22.49 16.91
C GLU A 290 22.88 -21.39 17.66
N ALA A 291 22.85 -21.40 18.99
CA ALA A 291 23.53 -20.41 19.82
C ALA A 291 25.05 -20.35 19.54
N GLY A 292 25.62 -19.15 19.50
CA GLY A 292 27.06 -18.95 19.27
C GLY A 292 27.54 -19.12 17.83
N THR A 293 26.65 -19.41 16.88
CA THR A 293 27.02 -19.55 15.47
C THR A 293 26.99 -18.21 14.72
N PRO A 294 27.75 -18.07 13.61
CA PRO A 294 27.61 -16.91 12.70
C PRO A 294 26.19 -16.73 12.19
N MET A 295 25.44 -17.83 12.01
CA MET A 295 24.03 -17.76 11.61
C MET A 295 23.18 -17.04 12.65
N ARG A 296 23.32 -17.40 13.94
CA ARG A 296 22.63 -16.72 15.05
C ARG A 296 22.97 -15.24 15.11
N GLU A 297 24.22 -14.87 14.88
CA GLU A 297 24.64 -13.46 14.82
C GLU A 297 23.90 -12.71 13.70
N VAL A 298 23.87 -13.25 12.48
CA VAL A 298 23.22 -12.61 11.32
C VAL A 298 21.72 -12.42 11.54
N VAL A 299 20.98 -13.49 11.84
CA VAL A 299 19.52 -13.45 11.85
C VAL A 299 18.94 -12.61 13.00
N THR A 300 19.74 -12.39 14.05
CA THR A 300 19.36 -11.54 15.18
C THR A 300 19.74 -10.07 15.00
N ASN A 301 20.55 -9.71 13.98
CA ASN A 301 21.04 -8.35 13.76
C ASN A 301 20.50 -7.68 12.48
N LEU A 302 19.37 -8.13 11.95
CA LEU A 302 18.74 -7.57 10.75
C LEU A 302 17.98 -6.26 11.00
N ILE A 303 17.69 -5.89 12.25
CA ILE A 303 16.76 -4.81 12.64
C ILE A 303 17.06 -3.46 11.93
N VAL A 304 18.33 -3.05 11.91
CA VAL A 304 18.74 -1.77 11.31
C VAL A 304 18.57 -1.79 9.80
N GLY A 305 19.08 -2.84 9.14
CA GLY A 305 18.92 -3.02 7.70
C GLY A 305 17.45 -3.05 7.29
N ASN A 306 16.63 -3.78 8.05
CA ASN A 306 15.20 -3.89 7.80
C ASN A 306 14.48 -2.54 7.93
N SER A 307 14.84 -1.72 8.92
CA SER A 307 14.22 -0.40 9.12
C SER A 307 14.58 0.58 8.01
N LEU A 308 15.85 0.56 7.54
CA LEU A 308 16.28 1.35 6.38
C LEU A 308 15.56 0.89 5.10
N LEU A 309 15.46 -0.42 4.88
CA LEU A 309 14.74 -1.01 3.75
C LEU A 309 13.25 -0.67 3.76
N THR A 310 12.60 -0.79 4.92
CA THR A 310 11.18 -0.45 5.10
C THR A 310 10.95 1.03 4.82
N GLY A 311 11.82 1.92 5.32
CA GLY A 311 11.77 3.35 4.97
C GLY A 311 12.00 3.63 3.47
N ALA A 312 12.72 2.75 2.77
CA ALA A 312 12.93 2.83 1.32
C ALA A 312 11.81 2.14 0.50
N GLY A 313 10.69 1.79 1.14
CA GLY A 313 9.55 1.13 0.49
C GLY A 313 9.77 -0.36 0.18
N PHE A 314 10.59 -1.06 0.98
CA PHE A 314 10.72 -2.53 0.93
C PHE A 314 10.13 -3.10 2.23
N PRO A 315 8.90 -3.64 2.24
CA PRO A 315 8.27 -4.17 3.45
C PRO A 315 9.08 -5.36 3.98
N MET A 316 9.34 -5.31 5.28
CA MET A 316 10.00 -6.35 6.04
C MET A 316 9.08 -6.71 7.21
N CYS A 317 8.88 -7.98 7.51
CA CYS A 317 8.04 -8.39 8.64
C CYS A 317 8.73 -9.49 9.45
N GLY A 318 8.67 -9.32 10.78
CA GLY A 318 9.13 -10.33 11.74
C GLY A 318 8.17 -11.52 11.82
N GLU A 319 8.51 -12.46 12.71
CA GLU A 319 7.73 -13.66 13.06
C GLU A 319 7.13 -14.44 11.89
N PHE A 320 7.80 -14.41 10.72
CA PHE A 320 7.34 -15.11 9.52
C PHE A 320 5.98 -14.60 8.98
N ASP A 321 5.55 -13.38 9.36
CA ASP A 321 4.21 -12.89 9.03
C ASP A 321 4.12 -12.26 7.64
N ILE A 322 3.86 -13.10 6.63
CA ILE A 322 3.67 -12.65 5.26
C ILE A 322 2.42 -11.78 5.08
N LYS A 323 1.39 -11.95 5.91
CA LYS A 323 0.13 -11.20 5.78
C LYS A 323 0.34 -9.74 6.15
N THR A 324 1.04 -9.49 7.25
CA THR A 324 1.41 -8.13 7.63
C THR A 324 2.45 -7.54 6.67
N CYS A 325 3.38 -8.34 6.13
CA CYS A 325 4.28 -7.89 5.07
C CYS A 325 3.51 -7.36 3.84
N ILE A 326 2.43 -8.05 3.42
CA ILE A 326 1.54 -7.59 2.34
C ILE A 326 0.78 -6.32 2.75
N ALA A 327 0.28 -6.24 3.99
CA ALA A 327 -0.37 -5.03 4.49
C ALA A 327 0.58 -3.82 4.45
N MET A 328 1.84 -4.02 4.85
CA MET A 328 2.88 -2.99 4.77
C MET A 328 3.14 -2.58 3.32
N LEU A 329 3.21 -3.54 2.38
CA LEU A 329 3.34 -3.25 0.95
C LEU A 329 2.20 -2.34 0.47
N ILE A 330 0.96 -2.71 0.78
CA ILE A 330 -0.24 -1.94 0.38
C ILE A 330 -0.12 -0.50 0.87
N MET A 331 0.15 -0.29 2.15
CA MET A 331 0.24 1.03 2.76
C MET A 331 1.41 1.85 2.18
N ASP A 332 2.52 1.21 1.84
CA ASP A 332 3.67 1.88 1.22
C ASP A 332 3.34 2.35 -0.20
N ARG A 333 2.53 1.57 -0.94
CA ARG A 333 2.06 1.95 -2.29
C ARG A 333 0.97 3.02 -2.30
N LEU A 334 0.22 3.12 -1.21
CA LEU A 334 -0.69 4.25 -0.96
C LEU A 334 0.05 5.50 -0.44
N ASP A 335 1.38 5.46 -0.34
CA ASP A 335 2.26 6.53 0.14
C ASP A 335 1.93 7.03 1.55
N ILE A 336 1.46 6.12 2.41
CA ILE A 336 1.11 6.42 3.81
C ILE A 336 2.03 5.73 4.82
N GLY A 337 3.10 5.09 4.37
CA GLY A 337 4.02 4.33 5.23
C GLY A 337 3.68 2.85 5.23
N GLY A 338 3.36 2.25 6.37
CA GLY A 338 3.27 0.79 6.51
C GLY A 338 4.38 0.27 7.40
N SER A 339 4.39 0.73 8.65
CA SER A 339 5.26 0.19 9.69
C SER A 339 4.64 -1.07 10.27
N PHE A 340 5.46 -2.05 10.59
CA PHE A 340 5.06 -3.21 11.37
C PHE A 340 4.68 -2.77 12.78
N ALA A 341 3.50 -3.17 13.24
CA ALA A 341 3.00 -2.77 14.55
C ALA A 341 2.09 -3.84 15.16
N GLU A 342 1.99 -3.77 16.48
CA GLU A 342 1.04 -4.48 17.32
C GLU A 342 0.53 -3.54 18.43
N PHE A 343 -0.44 -4.02 19.20
CA PHE A 343 -0.86 -3.35 20.42
C PHE A 343 -0.02 -3.75 21.61
N HIS A 344 0.54 -2.75 22.27
CA HIS A 344 1.23 -2.81 23.55
C HIS A 344 0.27 -2.40 24.70
N PRO A 345 0.71 -2.34 25.98
CA PRO A 345 -0.18 -2.09 27.10
C PRO A 345 -1.09 -0.87 26.94
N VAL A 346 -2.33 -1.03 27.40
CA VAL A 346 -3.36 0.01 27.37
C VAL A 346 -3.17 0.98 28.54
N ASP A 347 -3.10 2.28 28.24
CA ASP A 347 -3.15 3.33 29.24
C ASP A 347 -4.60 3.79 29.45
N PHE A 348 -5.27 3.14 30.40
CA PHE A 348 -6.65 3.47 30.77
C PHE A 348 -6.81 4.86 31.41
N GLN A 349 -5.75 5.46 31.96
CA GLN A 349 -5.82 6.80 32.52
C GLN A 349 -5.83 7.86 31.40
N ARG A 350 -5.07 7.61 30.33
CA ARG A 350 -5.02 8.47 29.14
C ARG A 350 -6.09 8.14 28.09
N GLY A 351 -6.77 7.00 28.21
CA GLY A 351 -7.70 6.54 27.18
C GLY A 351 -6.98 6.22 25.85
N SER A 352 -5.77 5.69 25.92
CA SER A 352 -4.93 5.37 24.76
C SER A 352 -4.37 3.96 24.86
N VAL A 353 -3.90 3.42 23.75
CA VAL A 353 -3.13 2.17 23.70
C VAL A 353 -1.79 2.44 23.04
N LEU A 354 -0.72 1.84 23.56
CA LEU A 354 0.57 1.93 22.90
C LEU A 354 0.55 1.10 21.62
N VAL A 355 1.01 1.67 20.52
CA VAL A 355 1.08 1.00 19.21
C VAL A 355 2.51 1.04 18.72
N GLY A 356 3.06 -0.11 18.36
CA GLY A 356 4.49 -0.23 18.10
C GLY A 356 4.94 -1.67 17.85
N HIS A 357 6.25 -1.86 17.72
CA HIS A 357 6.91 -3.17 17.68
C HIS A 357 8.41 -2.96 17.95
N ASP A 358 9.17 -4.04 18.12
CA ASP A 358 10.64 -4.00 18.14
C ASP A 358 11.29 -3.73 16.76
N GLY A 359 10.48 -3.67 15.71
CA GLY A 359 10.89 -3.46 14.33
C GLY A 359 10.56 -4.65 13.42
N PRO A 360 10.59 -4.43 12.10
CA PRO A 360 11.10 -3.25 11.42
C PRO A 360 10.03 -2.22 11.07
N HIS A 361 10.47 -0.97 10.94
CA HIS A 361 9.55 0.17 10.92
C HIS A 361 9.78 1.09 9.73
N HIS A 362 8.72 1.74 9.26
CA HIS A 362 8.79 2.68 8.15
C HIS A 362 9.28 4.05 8.64
N VAL A 363 10.59 4.20 8.82
CA VAL A 363 11.22 5.39 9.42
C VAL A 363 10.90 6.73 8.76
N ASN A 364 10.40 6.74 7.52
CA ASN A 364 9.95 7.94 6.82
C ASN A 364 8.63 8.54 7.37
N ILE A 365 7.89 7.81 8.21
CA ILE A 365 6.69 8.32 8.90
C ILE A 365 6.96 8.67 10.38
N ALA A 366 8.24 8.72 10.79
CA ALA A 366 8.63 9.13 12.13
C ALA A 366 8.38 10.63 12.38
N ASP A 367 7.97 10.97 13.61
CA ASP A 367 7.79 12.36 14.08
C ASP A 367 9.14 13.08 14.21
N LYS A 368 10.18 12.33 14.56
CA LYS A 368 11.52 12.83 14.87
C LYS A 368 12.59 11.95 14.22
N LYS A 369 13.83 12.43 14.26
CA LYS A 369 14.98 11.63 13.84
C LYS A 369 15.02 10.34 14.68
N PRO A 370 14.98 9.15 14.06
CA PRO A 370 14.99 7.90 14.80
C PRO A 370 16.30 7.71 15.59
N VAL A 371 16.20 6.97 16.69
CA VAL A 371 17.29 6.72 17.63
C VAL A 371 17.79 5.30 17.47
N LEU A 372 19.11 5.10 17.57
CA LEU A 372 19.74 3.79 17.59
C LEU A 372 20.45 3.57 18.94
N ARG A 373 20.14 2.44 19.59
CA ARG A 373 20.72 2.02 20.87
C ARG A 373 21.23 0.59 20.77
N SER A 374 22.20 0.23 21.62
CA SER A 374 22.56 -1.18 21.82
C SER A 374 21.68 -1.78 22.91
N LEU A 375 21.17 -2.98 22.70
CA LEU A 375 20.41 -3.75 23.67
C LEU A 375 21.23 -4.95 24.16
N LEU A 376 21.33 -5.11 25.49
CA LEU A 376 21.98 -6.27 26.11
C LEU A 376 21.25 -7.60 25.82
N LYS A 377 19.96 -7.52 25.52
CA LYS A 377 19.12 -8.64 25.11
C LYS A 377 17.92 -8.14 24.30
N TYR A 378 17.52 -8.89 23.29
CA TYR A 378 16.24 -8.67 22.61
C TYR A 378 15.07 -9.25 23.42
N HIS A 379 13.88 -8.65 23.29
CA HIS A 379 12.66 -9.16 23.92
C HIS A 379 12.05 -10.26 23.05
N GLY A 380 11.68 -11.40 23.66
CA GLY A 380 10.99 -12.48 22.95
C GLY A 380 11.84 -13.31 21.97
N LYS A 381 13.09 -12.92 21.69
CA LYS A 381 14.02 -13.66 20.82
C LYS A 381 15.46 -13.63 21.34
N PRO A 382 16.30 -14.63 21.02
CA PRO A 382 17.69 -14.61 21.45
C PRO A 382 18.51 -13.54 20.71
N GLY A 383 19.65 -13.16 21.30
CA GLY A 383 20.59 -12.21 20.71
C GLY A 383 20.62 -10.85 21.42
N SER A 384 21.52 -10.00 20.93
CA SER A 384 21.81 -8.65 21.41
C SER A 384 22.41 -7.84 20.26
N GLY A 385 22.31 -6.52 20.30
CA GLY A 385 22.89 -5.66 19.27
C GLY A 385 22.14 -4.34 19.12
N ALA A 386 22.31 -3.70 17.96
CA ALA A 386 21.66 -2.42 17.67
C ALA A 386 20.14 -2.58 17.47
N SER A 387 19.36 -1.67 18.05
CA SER A 387 17.90 -1.58 17.92
C SER A 387 17.47 -0.14 17.59
N VAL A 388 16.36 -0.03 16.85
CA VAL A 388 15.80 1.23 16.35
C VAL A 388 14.59 1.66 17.19
N GLU A 389 14.64 2.88 17.72
CA GLU A 389 13.59 3.51 18.55
C GLU A 389 13.07 4.78 17.85
N PHE A 390 11.76 4.90 17.63
CA PHE A 390 11.14 6.18 17.26
C PHE A 390 9.64 6.23 17.57
N ASN A 391 9.01 7.38 17.28
CA ASN A 391 7.56 7.58 17.36
C ASN A 391 7.01 7.97 16.00
N ILE A 392 5.84 7.45 15.65
CA ILE A 392 5.13 7.86 14.43
C ILE A 392 4.67 9.30 14.57
N LYS A 393 4.65 10.02 13.44
CA LYS A 393 4.15 11.39 13.33
C LYS A 393 2.79 11.56 14.01
N GLU A 394 2.62 12.67 14.71
CA GLU A 394 1.33 13.01 15.32
C GLU A 394 0.24 13.26 14.28
N GLY A 395 -1.00 12.91 14.64
CA GLY A 395 -2.19 13.11 13.85
C GLY A 395 -2.82 11.82 13.33
N PRO A 396 -3.61 11.89 12.25
CA PRO A 396 -4.39 10.77 11.72
C PRO A 396 -3.52 9.54 11.45
N ILE A 397 -4.00 8.37 11.85
CA ILE A 397 -3.39 7.07 11.55
C ILE A 397 -4.43 6.09 11.02
N THR A 398 -3.96 5.17 10.18
CA THR A 398 -4.73 4.03 9.65
C THR A 398 -4.00 2.74 9.99
N MET A 399 -4.76 1.70 10.34
CA MET A 399 -4.29 0.35 10.60
C MET A 399 -4.89 -0.63 9.60
N LEU A 400 -4.08 -1.58 9.12
CA LEU A 400 -4.53 -2.69 8.28
C LEU A 400 -3.99 -4.01 8.81
N SER A 401 -4.88 -4.89 9.27
CA SER A 401 -4.60 -6.30 9.53
C SER A 401 -5.16 -7.15 8.39
N ILE A 402 -4.43 -8.19 8.01
CA ILE A 402 -4.85 -9.19 7.03
C ILE A 402 -4.90 -10.55 7.72
N GLY A 403 -6.12 -11.07 7.91
CA GLY A 403 -6.38 -12.38 8.50
C GLY A 403 -6.79 -13.42 7.47
N VAL A 404 -6.92 -14.68 7.92
CA VAL A 404 -7.44 -15.80 7.13
C VAL A 404 -8.70 -16.34 7.80
N LYS A 405 -9.77 -16.50 7.03
CA LYS A 405 -11.04 -17.03 7.50
C LYS A 405 -11.03 -18.56 7.51
N ALA A 406 -12.07 -19.14 8.13
CA ALA A 406 -12.26 -20.60 8.16
C ALA A 406 -12.38 -21.25 6.77
N ASP A 407 -12.78 -20.48 5.74
CA ASP A 407 -12.84 -20.94 4.34
C ASP A 407 -11.51 -20.79 3.59
N GLY A 408 -10.44 -20.38 4.28
CA GLY A 408 -9.11 -20.16 3.71
C GLY A 408 -8.94 -18.85 2.94
N LYS A 409 -9.98 -18.02 2.83
CA LYS A 409 -9.89 -16.71 2.16
C LYS A 409 -9.37 -15.64 3.10
N PHE A 410 -8.71 -14.63 2.54
CA PHE A 410 -8.29 -13.47 3.30
C PHE A 410 -9.46 -12.59 3.73
N LYS A 411 -9.25 -11.84 4.81
CA LYS A 411 -10.12 -10.77 5.30
C LYS A 411 -9.25 -9.58 5.72
N PHE A 412 -9.65 -8.38 5.33
CA PHE A 412 -9.06 -7.13 5.80
C PHE A 412 -9.82 -6.66 7.04
N VAL A 413 -9.07 -6.23 8.06
CA VAL A 413 -9.61 -5.51 9.21
C VAL A 413 -8.90 -4.17 9.28
N VAL A 414 -9.66 -3.09 9.18
CA VAL A 414 -9.15 -1.73 9.02
C VAL A 414 -9.69 -0.84 10.13
N ALA A 415 -8.82 -0.01 10.70
CA ALA A 415 -9.21 0.96 11.71
C ALA A 415 -8.51 2.31 11.50
N GLU A 416 -9.11 3.36 12.03
CA GLU A 416 -8.54 4.70 12.03
C GLU A 416 -8.54 5.29 13.42
N GLY A 417 -7.48 6.04 13.73
CA GLY A 417 -7.32 6.72 15.01
C GLY A 417 -6.44 7.95 14.88
N GLU A 418 -5.90 8.38 16.02
CA GLU A 418 -4.94 9.48 16.12
C GLU A 418 -3.69 9.01 16.87
N SER A 419 -2.51 9.28 16.30
CA SER A 419 -1.23 9.22 17.00
C SER A 419 -1.06 10.52 17.80
N VAL A 420 -0.97 10.41 19.13
CA VAL A 420 -0.88 11.58 20.02
C VAL A 420 0.44 11.60 20.79
N ARG A 421 0.92 12.80 21.13
CA ARG A 421 2.13 12.98 21.94
C ARG A 421 1.92 12.43 23.35
N GLY A 422 2.89 11.67 23.82
CA GLY A 422 2.93 11.21 25.21
C GLY A 422 4.29 10.63 25.61
N PRO A 423 4.50 10.38 26.91
CA PRO A 423 5.68 9.69 27.39
C PRO A 423 5.65 8.22 26.95
N ILE A 424 6.71 7.76 26.30
CA ILE A 424 6.88 6.36 25.89
C ILE A 424 7.91 5.66 26.79
N PRO A 425 7.81 4.34 26.98
CA PRO A 425 8.86 3.56 27.63
C PRO A 425 10.19 3.69 26.86
N PRO A 426 11.33 3.94 27.53
CA PRO A 426 12.64 4.01 26.88
C PRO A 426 13.23 2.60 26.66
N THR A 427 12.47 1.71 26.02
CA THR A 427 12.79 0.29 25.88
C THR A 427 13.59 -0.04 24.62
N GLY A 428 13.91 0.96 23.79
CA GLY A 428 14.58 0.73 22.51
C GLY A 428 13.66 0.18 21.40
N ASN A 429 12.34 0.27 21.60
CA ASN A 429 11.29 -0.12 20.63
C ASN A 429 10.46 1.10 20.22
N THR A 430 9.86 1.03 19.04
CA THR A 430 8.91 2.06 18.58
C THR A 430 7.63 1.98 19.40
N ASN A 431 7.16 3.12 19.90
CA ASN A 431 5.88 3.22 20.59
C ASN A 431 5.24 4.58 20.26
N THR A 432 3.94 4.58 19.95
CA THR A 432 3.13 5.80 19.93
C THR A 432 1.85 5.59 20.71
N HIS A 433 1.26 6.67 21.24
CA HIS A 433 -0.07 6.59 21.83
C HIS A 433 -1.12 6.65 20.73
N GLY A 434 -1.82 5.55 20.50
CA GLY A 434 -3.00 5.50 19.65
C GLY A 434 -4.26 5.85 20.45
N VAL A 435 -5.01 6.84 19.98
CA VAL A 435 -6.33 7.20 20.49
C VAL A 435 -7.38 6.87 19.44
N PHE A 436 -8.39 6.09 19.85
CA PHE A 436 -9.43 5.58 18.97
C PHE A 436 -10.81 5.89 19.55
N LYS A 437 -11.75 6.19 18.66
CA LYS A 437 -13.13 6.50 19.03
C LYS A 437 -14.00 5.23 19.13
N PRO A 438 -15.08 5.24 19.93
CA PRO A 438 -15.48 6.33 20.84
C PRO A 438 -14.61 6.39 22.11
N ASP A 439 -14.01 5.26 22.48
CA ASP A 439 -13.03 5.13 23.57
C ASP A 439 -12.17 3.87 23.34
N VAL A 440 -11.01 3.79 24.00
CA VAL A 440 -10.06 2.69 23.82
C VAL A 440 -10.64 1.30 24.16
N ARG A 441 -11.56 1.19 25.12
CA ARG A 441 -12.14 -0.12 25.49
C ARG A 441 -13.13 -0.58 24.43
N THR A 442 -14.02 0.31 24.00
CA THR A 442 -15.01 0.01 22.96
C THR A 442 -14.32 -0.29 21.63
N PHE A 443 -13.33 0.52 21.25
CA PHE A 443 -12.54 0.30 20.05
C PHE A 443 -11.83 -1.06 20.07
N LEU A 444 -11.03 -1.36 21.10
CA LEU A 444 -10.27 -2.60 21.15
C LEU A 444 -11.19 -3.83 21.13
N LYS A 445 -12.36 -3.77 21.78
CA LYS A 445 -13.36 -4.84 21.72
C LYS A 445 -13.93 -5.03 20.32
N ARG A 446 -14.24 -3.94 19.59
CA ARG A 446 -14.71 -4.01 18.20
C ARG A 446 -13.62 -4.56 17.28
N TRP A 447 -12.39 -4.08 17.43
CA TRP A 447 -11.22 -4.55 16.67
C TRP A 447 -11.03 -6.05 16.80
N VAL A 448 -10.93 -6.58 18.03
CA VAL A 448 -10.68 -8.03 18.23
C VAL A 448 -11.89 -8.89 17.86
N ALA A 449 -13.11 -8.36 17.89
CA ALA A 449 -14.30 -9.10 17.49
C ALA A 449 -14.30 -9.46 15.98
N GLU A 450 -13.59 -8.69 15.16
CA GLU A 450 -13.44 -8.98 13.72
C GLU A 450 -12.39 -10.05 13.40
N GLY A 451 -11.65 -10.53 14.42
CA GLY A 451 -10.61 -11.56 14.29
C GLY A 451 -9.35 -11.14 13.52
N PRO A 452 -8.76 -9.96 13.77
CA PRO A 452 -7.47 -9.57 13.18
C PRO A 452 -6.34 -10.45 13.72
N THR A 453 -5.22 -10.49 13.00
CA THR A 453 -3.94 -10.91 13.56
C THR A 453 -3.49 -9.95 14.67
N HIS A 454 -2.62 -10.40 15.58
CA HIS A 454 -2.05 -9.48 16.56
C HIS A 454 -1.17 -8.41 15.91
N HIS A 455 -0.51 -8.75 14.79
CA HIS A 455 0.21 -7.84 13.93
C HIS A 455 -0.69 -7.09 12.94
N PHE A 456 -0.28 -5.88 12.59
CA PHE A 456 -0.88 -5.07 11.54
C PHE A 456 0.13 -4.07 10.96
N ALA A 457 -0.18 -3.54 9.78
CA ALA A 457 0.53 -2.42 9.22
C ALA A 457 -0.07 -1.10 9.73
N LEU A 458 0.79 -0.14 10.04
CA LEU A 458 0.43 1.18 10.54
C LEU A 458 0.97 2.28 9.63
N GLY A 459 0.09 3.20 9.24
CA GLY A 459 0.41 4.33 8.38
C GLY A 459 -0.27 5.61 8.82
N ILE A 460 0.11 6.71 8.20
CA ILE A 460 -0.40 8.05 8.48
C ILE A 460 -1.63 8.38 7.62
N GLY A 461 -2.43 9.34 8.07
CA GLY A 461 -3.68 9.71 7.39
C GLY A 461 -4.86 8.81 7.77
N HIS A 462 -6.05 9.23 7.35
CA HIS A 462 -7.27 8.42 7.35
C HIS A 462 -7.48 7.90 5.93
N LYS A 463 -7.25 6.59 5.73
CA LYS A 463 -7.27 5.90 4.43
C LYS A 463 -8.11 4.62 4.43
N ALA A 464 -8.99 4.44 5.43
CA ALA A 464 -9.84 3.25 5.50
C ALA A 464 -10.73 3.08 4.26
N ALA A 465 -11.31 4.17 3.74
CA ALA A 465 -12.13 4.13 2.52
C ALA A 465 -11.33 3.67 1.29
N THR A 466 -10.11 4.19 1.09
CA THR A 466 -9.21 3.77 0.01
C THR A 466 -8.84 2.29 0.11
N ILE A 467 -8.51 1.82 1.32
CA ILE A 467 -8.17 0.41 1.57
C ILE A 467 -9.39 -0.49 1.37
N ALA A 468 -10.59 -0.05 1.75
CA ALA A 468 -11.83 -0.79 1.50
C ALA A 468 -12.15 -0.90 0.00
N LYS A 469 -11.94 0.17 -0.79
CA LYS A 469 -12.04 0.11 -2.26
C LYS A 469 -11.03 -0.87 -2.85
N LEU A 470 -9.78 -0.87 -2.37
CA LEU A 470 -8.76 -1.83 -2.82
C LEU A 470 -9.17 -3.27 -2.48
N ALA A 471 -9.66 -3.52 -1.26
CA ALA A 471 -10.12 -4.85 -0.84
C ALA A 471 -11.26 -5.35 -1.73
N ASP A 472 -12.21 -4.48 -2.03
CA ASP A 472 -13.33 -4.77 -2.91
C ASP A 472 -12.87 -5.12 -4.35
N VAL A 473 -11.91 -4.37 -4.89
CA VAL A 473 -11.29 -4.67 -6.19
C VAL A 473 -10.61 -6.05 -6.18
N LEU A 474 -9.98 -6.43 -5.07
CA LEU A 474 -9.35 -7.74 -4.90
C LEU A 474 -10.36 -8.86 -4.60
N GLY A 475 -11.64 -8.53 -4.41
CA GLY A 475 -12.67 -9.50 -3.98
C GLY A 475 -12.45 -10.02 -2.55
N ILE A 476 -11.79 -9.22 -1.71
CA ILE A 476 -11.47 -9.55 -0.31
C ILE A 476 -12.48 -8.86 0.60
N GLU A 477 -13.03 -9.61 1.55
CA GLU A 477 -13.91 -9.07 2.59
C GLU A 477 -13.15 -8.04 3.43
N CYS A 478 -13.76 -6.88 3.68
CA CYS A 478 -13.17 -5.82 4.49
C CYS A 478 -14.11 -5.39 5.61
N ALA A 479 -13.63 -5.48 6.84
CA ALA A 479 -14.29 -4.91 8.01
C ALA A 479 -13.61 -3.60 8.39
N VAL A 480 -14.34 -2.48 8.34
CA VAL A 480 -13.88 -1.19 8.83
C VAL A 480 -14.44 -0.98 10.24
N ILE A 481 -13.57 -0.85 11.23
CA ILE A 481 -13.98 -0.62 12.61
C ILE A 481 -14.54 0.79 12.73
N GLU A 482 -15.86 0.88 12.94
CA GLU A 482 -16.56 2.14 13.09
C GLU A 482 -16.11 2.90 14.35
N ARG A 483 -16.07 4.23 14.20
CA ARG A 483 -15.69 5.18 15.25
C ARG A 483 -16.72 5.32 16.36
#